data_AF-A0A9D2UXP0-F1
#
_entry.id   AF-A0A9D2UXP0-F1
#
_cell.length_a   1.000
_cell.length_b   1.000
_cell.length_c   1.000
_cell.angle_alpha   90.00
_cell.angle_beta   90.00
_cell.angle_gamma   90.00
#
_symmetry.space_group_name_H-M   'P 1'
#
loop_
_entity.id
_entity.type
_entity.pdbx_description
1 polymer ?
#
loop_
_entity_poly.entity_id
_entity_poly.type
_entity_poly.pdbx_seq_one_letter_code
_entity_poly.pdbx_strand_id
1 'polypeptide(L)'
;MRIAGLQKLTLLDFPEHMAATLFCPGCDFRCPFCHNASLVVPGREGFPAMDLDEIRAFLHKRRGVLDGVCITGGEPLLQPDIADFCAELKSMGFAVKLDTNGSFPATLEHLVERGLVDYVAMDMKAAVGINSRGNKENSAANLASSNEGSDDASGIVHPAPYDGARLGADAPDALEEDSAGEAPLTAEELRFARVAGIAPVHARSLMASVGESATFLMRGLVPYEFRTTVVRELHDAAHLAAIASDIRGARAWYLQAFVDSDGVIGGQGTFHAYSSEEMHALAHAMRSFVPSVQVRGVD
;
A
#
# COMPACT_ATOMS: atom_id res chain seq x y z
N MET A 1 -13.33 12.72 -5.26
CA MET A 1 -12.89 11.69 -4.33
C MET A 1 -14.11 10.90 -3.87
N ARG A 2 -14.04 9.58 -3.80
CA ARG A 2 -15.06 8.70 -3.19
C ARG A 2 -14.61 8.33 -1.78
N ILE A 3 -15.48 8.55 -0.80
CA ILE A 3 -15.26 8.18 0.60
C ILE A 3 -16.39 7.27 1.05
N ALA A 4 -16.05 6.18 1.73
CA ALA A 4 -16.97 5.16 2.21
C ALA A 4 -17.01 5.06 3.74
N GLY A 5 -16.18 5.83 4.43
CA GLY A 5 -16.21 5.93 5.89
C GLY A 5 -15.53 7.20 6.38
N LEU A 6 -15.97 7.68 7.54
CA LEU A 6 -15.41 8.84 8.22
C LEU A 6 -15.31 8.53 9.72
N GLN A 7 -14.11 8.52 10.24
CA GLN A 7 -13.86 8.65 11.67
C GLN A 7 -13.61 10.12 11.98
N LYS A 8 -14.58 10.74 12.67
CA LYS A 8 -14.59 12.19 12.91
C LYS A 8 -13.46 12.69 13.82
N LEU A 9 -12.83 11.79 14.57
CA LEU A 9 -11.73 12.09 15.47
C LEU A 9 -10.87 10.85 15.68
N THR A 10 -9.56 11.00 15.54
CA THR A 10 -8.55 10.00 15.85
C THR A 10 -7.34 10.70 16.48
N LEU A 11 -6.68 9.97 17.38
CA LEU A 11 -5.37 10.34 17.94
C LEU A 11 -4.29 9.31 17.55
N LEU A 12 -4.67 8.30 16.76
CA LEU A 12 -3.84 7.15 16.44
C LEU A 12 -3.41 7.16 14.97
N ASP A 13 -4.29 7.56 14.06
CA ASP A 13 -4.03 7.37 12.63
C ASP A 13 -3.13 8.45 12.04
N PHE A 14 -2.84 9.54 12.76
CA PHE A 14 -1.87 10.56 12.36
C PHE A 14 -0.96 10.88 13.55
N PRO A 15 0.32 10.43 13.54
CA PRO A 15 1.26 10.69 14.63
C PRO A 15 1.29 12.16 15.02
N GLU A 16 1.15 12.44 16.31
CA GLU A 16 1.22 13.78 16.91
C GLU A 16 0.11 14.77 16.47
N HIS A 17 -0.93 14.30 15.78
CA HIS A 17 -2.01 15.14 15.28
C HIS A 17 -3.37 14.65 15.79
N MET A 18 -4.23 15.59 16.16
CA MET A 18 -5.65 15.32 16.33
C MET A 18 -6.33 15.38 14.96
N ALA A 19 -6.66 14.23 14.38
CA ALA A 19 -7.06 14.14 12.98
C ALA A 19 -8.47 13.57 12.79
N ALA A 20 -9.00 13.67 11.57
CA ALA A 20 -10.08 12.82 11.09
C ALA A 20 -9.51 11.77 10.12
N THR A 21 -10.14 10.60 10.05
CA THR A 21 -9.74 9.54 9.11
C THR A 21 -10.83 9.32 8.07
N LEU A 22 -10.45 9.38 6.80
CA LEU A 22 -11.31 9.17 5.64
C LEU A 22 -10.95 7.83 5.00
N PHE A 23 -11.96 6.97 4.83
CA PHE A 23 -11.79 5.63 4.30
C PHE A 23 -12.24 5.58 2.84
N CYS A 24 -11.29 5.30 1.94
CA CYS A 24 -11.49 5.16 0.52
C CYS A 24 -12.04 3.76 0.18
N PRO A 25 -13.03 3.66 -0.71
CA PRO A 25 -13.44 2.39 -1.27
C PRO A 25 -12.49 1.93 -2.39
N GLY A 26 -12.42 0.62 -2.59
CA GLY A 26 -11.66 -0.01 -3.66
C GLY A 26 -10.19 -0.18 -3.30
N CYS A 27 -9.60 -1.28 -3.77
CA CYS A 27 -8.19 -1.57 -3.64
C CYS A 27 -7.80 -2.45 -4.83
N ASP A 28 -6.56 -2.39 -5.26
CA ASP A 28 -5.97 -3.28 -6.27
C ASP A 28 -5.44 -4.59 -5.65
N PHE A 29 -5.36 -4.68 -4.32
CA PHE A 29 -5.00 -5.89 -3.57
C PHE A 29 -6.22 -6.55 -2.90
N ARG A 30 -6.15 -7.85 -2.62
CA ARG A 30 -7.15 -8.60 -1.82
C ARG A 30 -6.48 -9.41 -0.72
N CYS A 31 -5.59 -8.75 0.03
CA CYS A 31 -4.83 -9.36 1.12
C CYS A 31 -5.76 -10.22 1.99
N PRO A 32 -5.48 -11.52 2.17
CA PRO A 32 -6.46 -12.41 2.78
C PRO A 32 -6.67 -12.11 4.29
N PHE A 33 -5.78 -11.34 4.90
CA PHE A 33 -5.90 -10.80 6.26
C PHE A 33 -6.53 -9.40 6.35
N CYS A 34 -7.07 -8.87 5.25
CA CYS A 34 -7.60 -7.50 5.22
C CYS A 34 -8.87 -7.35 6.06
N HIS A 35 -8.85 -6.42 7.02
CA HIS A 35 -10.01 -6.04 7.85
C HIS A 35 -11.02 -5.15 7.13
N ASN A 36 -10.60 -4.49 6.05
CA ASN A 36 -11.42 -3.56 5.29
C ASN A 36 -12.18 -4.28 4.17
N ALA A 37 -12.63 -5.52 4.40
CA ALA A 37 -13.28 -6.33 3.37
C ALA A 37 -14.52 -5.64 2.77
N SER A 38 -15.33 -4.95 3.60
CA SER A 38 -16.48 -4.15 3.15
C SER A 38 -16.09 -2.96 2.25
N LEU A 39 -14.84 -2.49 2.34
CA LEU A 39 -14.30 -1.41 1.53
C LEU A 39 -13.56 -1.88 0.28
N VAL A 40 -13.41 -3.19 0.03
CA VAL A 40 -12.59 -3.68 -1.11
C VAL A 40 -13.18 -4.88 -1.84
N VAL A 41 -14.10 -5.62 -1.25
CA VAL A 41 -14.74 -6.80 -1.87
C VAL A 41 -16.13 -6.42 -2.39
N PRO A 42 -16.38 -6.41 -3.72
CA PRO A 42 -17.71 -6.16 -4.27
C PRO A 42 -18.75 -7.13 -3.71
N GLY A 43 -19.92 -6.61 -3.30
CA GLY A 43 -21.06 -7.41 -2.83
C GLY A 43 -21.03 -7.81 -1.35
N ARG A 44 -19.92 -7.62 -0.63
CA ARG A 44 -19.82 -7.84 0.83
C ARG A 44 -20.19 -6.52 1.54
N GLU A 45 -21.49 -6.26 1.68
CA GLU A 45 -22.07 -4.98 2.18
C GLU A 45 -21.43 -3.75 1.50
N GLY A 46 -21.93 -3.44 0.30
CA GLY A 46 -21.29 -2.51 -0.64
C GLY A 46 -20.95 -1.14 -0.06
N PHE A 47 -19.90 -0.53 -0.61
CA PHE A 47 -19.36 0.77 -0.22
C PHE A 47 -20.49 1.82 -0.03
N PRO A 48 -20.93 2.14 1.20
CA PRO A 48 -21.90 3.21 1.35
C PRO A 48 -21.14 4.50 1.05
N ALA A 49 -21.26 4.99 -0.18
CA ALA A 49 -20.65 6.23 -0.59
C ALA A 49 -21.25 7.34 0.28
N MET A 50 -20.37 8.00 1.04
CA MET A 50 -20.75 9.17 1.79
C MET A 50 -20.89 10.37 0.84
N ASP A 51 -21.78 11.29 1.19
CA ASP A 51 -21.87 12.56 0.47
C ASP A 51 -20.59 13.37 0.71
N LEU A 52 -19.89 13.70 -0.36
CA LEU A 52 -18.64 14.45 -0.30
C LEU A 52 -18.87 15.88 0.21
N ASP A 53 -20.05 16.46 -0.04
CA ASP A 53 -20.38 17.79 0.46
C ASP A 53 -20.64 17.79 1.97
N GLU A 54 -21.20 16.70 2.51
CA GLU A 54 -21.29 16.51 3.96
C GLU A 54 -19.91 16.37 4.61
N ILE A 55 -18.99 15.65 3.96
CA ILE A 55 -17.59 15.53 4.42
C ILE A 55 -16.91 16.90 4.41
N ARG A 56 -17.06 17.67 3.33
CA ARG A 56 -16.53 19.04 3.23
C ARG A 56 -17.11 19.95 4.31
N ALA A 57 -18.43 19.91 4.52
CA ALA A 57 -19.10 20.70 5.54
C ALA A 57 -18.58 20.34 6.95
N PHE A 58 -18.39 19.05 7.22
CA PHE A 58 -17.78 18.57 8.45
C PHE A 58 -16.36 19.12 8.61
N LEU A 59 -15.49 18.95 7.62
CA LEU A 59 -14.10 19.41 7.67
C LEU A 59 -14.00 20.93 7.84
N HIS A 60 -14.81 21.71 7.11
CA HIS A 60 -14.88 23.15 7.27
C HIS A 60 -15.23 23.56 8.70
N LYS A 61 -16.19 22.89 9.34
CA LYS A 61 -16.58 23.14 10.74
C LYS A 61 -15.47 22.78 11.73
N ARG A 62 -14.52 21.92 11.35
CA ARG A 62 -13.42 21.44 12.19
C ARG A 62 -12.10 22.18 12.00
N ARG A 63 -12.04 23.16 11.11
CA ARG A 63 -10.86 24.02 10.93
C ARG A 63 -10.48 24.69 12.25
N GLY A 64 -9.21 24.62 12.63
CA GLY A 64 -8.68 25.13 13.90
C GLY A 64 -9.04 24.27 15.12
N VAL A 65 -9.75 23.16 14.92
CA VAL A 65 -9.96 22.12 15.94
C VAL A 65 -9.11 20.91 15.61
N LEU A 66 -9.30 20.31 14.42
CA LEU A 66 -8.46 19.21 13.95
C LEU A 66 -7.19 19.76 13.29
N ASP A 67 -6.08 19.09 13.53
CA ASP A 67 -4.76 19.43 12.98
C ASP A 67 -4.57 18.83 11.57
N GLY A 68 -5.18 17.67 11.31
CA GLY A 68 -4.96 16.96 10.06
C GLY A 68 -6.06 16.00 9.65
N VAL A 69 -5.85 15.40 8.48
CA VAL A 69 -6.72 14.38 7.89
C VAL A 69 -5.86 13.22 7.41
N CYS A 70 -6.21 12.00 7.85
CA CYS A 70 -5.63 10.75 7.36
C CYS A 70 -6.52 10.18 6.26
N ILE A 71 -5.96 9.90 5.09
CA ILE A 71 -6.65 9.28 3.96
C ILE A 71 -6.15 7.84 3.85
N THR A 72 -7.06 6.87 4.05
CA THR A 72 -6.76 5.43 4.15
C THR A 72 -7.93 4.60 3.61
N GLY A 73 -8.10 3.35 4.03
CA GLY A 73 -9.23 2.48 3.71
C GLY A 73 -8.82 1.30 2.83
N GLY A 74 -9.21 1.36 1.56
CA GLY A 74 -8.65 0.52 0.51
C GLY A 74 -7.32 1.07 -0.01
N GLU A 75 -7.26 1.47 -1.27
CA GLU A 75 -6.09 2.16 -1.85
C GLU A 75 -6.47 3.57 -2.31
N PRO A 76 -6.08 4.63 -1.58
CA PRO A 76 -6.39 6.00 -1.96
C PRO A 76 -5.83 6.41 -3.33
N LEU A 77 -4.64 5.91 -3.70
CA LEU A 77 -3.98 6.30 -4.96
C LEU A 77 -4.62 5.67 -6.21
N LEU A 78 -5.59 4.78 -6.03
CA LEU A 78 -6.45 4.28 -7.11
C LEU A 78 -7.37 5.39 -7.68
N GLN A 79 -7.62 6.45 -6.90
CA GLN A 79 -8.57 7.50 -7.27
C GLN A 79 -7.89 8.64 -8.04
N PRO A 80 -8.34 8.97 -9.26
CA PRO A 80 -7.66 9.94 -10.13
C PRO A 80 -7.69 11.37 -9.59
N ASP A 81 -8.64 11.70 -8.71
CA ASP A 81 -8.84 13.03 -8.15
C ASP A 81 -8.24 13.23 -6.75
N ILE A 82 -7.38 12.30 -6.29
CA ILE A 82 -6.71 12.37 -4.98
C ILE A 82 -5.87 13.65 -4.82
N ALA A 83 -5.16 14.08 -5.87
CA ALA A 83 -4.29 15.26 -5.81
C ALA A 83 -5.09 16.55 -5.58
N ASP A 84 -6.22 16.70 -6.27
CA ASP A 84 -7.10 17.85 -6.11
C ASP A 84 -7.75 17.85 -4.72
N PHE A 85 -8.14 16.67 -4.22
CA PHE A 85 -8.68 16.54 -2.88
C PHE A 85 -7.65 16.86 -1.79
N CYS A 86 -6.41 16.39 -1.92
CA CYS A 86 -5.34 16.77 -1.00
C CYS A 86 -5.08 18.28 -1.03
N ALA A 87 -5.05 18.90 -2.21
CA ALA A 87 -4.91 20.36 -2.34
C ALA A 87 -6.08 21.11 -1.66
N GLU A 88 -7.30 20.60 -1.79
CA GLU A 88 -8.49 21.11 -1.11
C GLU A 88 -8.30 21.05 0.42
N LEU A 89 -7.89 19.91 0.98
CA LEU A 89 -7.61 19.75 2.42
C LEU A 89 -6.52 20.71 2.93
N LYS A 90 -5.42 20.84 2.17
CA LYS A 90 -4.33 21.77 2.49
C LYS A 90 -4.83 23.22 2.49
N SER A 91 -5.70 23.59 1.55
CA SER A 91 -6.30 24.93 1.50
C SER A 91 -7.20 25.25 2.71
N MET A 92 -7.77 24.22 3.34
CA MET A 92 -8.55 24.36 4.57
C MET A 92 -7.66 24.54 5.82
N GLY A 93 -6.36 24.28 5.70
CA GLY A 93 -5.36 24.39 6.77
C GLY A 93 -5.02 23.07 7.47
N PHE A 94 -5.44 21.93 6.92
CA PHE A 94 -5.12 20.61 7.49
C PHE A 94 -3.75 20.12 7.02
N ALA A 95 -3.01 19.44 7.92
CA ALA A 95 -1.98 18.51 7.50
C ALA A 95 -2.62 17.25 6.88
N VAL A 96 -1.98 16.62 5.91
CA VAL A 96 -2.52 15.45 5.21
C VAL A 96 -1.59 14.26 5.41
N LYS A 97 -2.13 13.17 5.96
CA LYS A 97 -1.46 11.87 6.01
C LYS A 97 -2.09 10.92 4.98
N LEU A 98 -1.24 10.23 4.23
CA LEU A 98 -1.63 9.23 3.25
C LEU A 98 -1.21 7.84 3.73
N ASP A 99 -2.15 6.90 3.72
CA ASP A 99 -1.89 5.47 3.87
C ASP A 99 -2.03 4.78 2.51
N THR A 100 -1.00 4.06 2.06
CA THR A 100 -1.00 3.39 0.75
C THR A 100 -0.34 2.01 0.80
N ASN A 101 -0.72 1.12 -0.10
CA ASN A 101 -0.05 -0.15 -0.32
C ASN A 101 1.20 -0.03 -1.24
N GLY A 102 1.40 1.13 -1.87
CA GLY A 102 2.61 1.45 -2.65
C GLY A 102 2.56 1.05 -4.13
N SER A 103 1.45 0.54 -4.65
CA SER A 103 1.37 0.09 -6.05
C SER A 103 1.30 1.20 -7.11
N PHE A 104 1.19 2.47 -6.70
CA PHE A 104 1.05 3.65 -7.58
C PHE A 104 2.20 4.67 -7.39
N PRO A 105 3.44 4.34 -7.79
CA PRO A 105 4.62 5.19 -7.55
C PRO A 105 4.48 6.59 -8.15
N ALA A 106 4.11 6.70 -9.44
CA ALA A 106 3.99 8.00 -10.10
C ALA A 106 3.01 8.97 -9.40
N THR A 107 1.87 8.46 -8.92
CA THR A 107 0.91 9.28 -8.16
C THR A 107 1.46 9.66 -6.79
N LEU A 108 2.12 8.73 -6.09
CA LEU A 108 2.77 9.01 -4.81
C LEU A 108 3.85 10.09 -4.94
N GLU A 109 4.72 9.97 -5.94
CA GLU A 109 5.78 10.94 -6.23
C GLU A 109 5.18 12.32 -6.49
N HIS A 110 4.18 12.42 -7.36
CA HIS A 110 3.49 13.67 -7.68
C HIS A 110 2.88 14.35 -6.45
N LEU A 111 2.27 13.59 -5.53
CA LEU A 111 1.70 14.15 -4.30
C LEU A 111 2.79 14.71 -3.38
N VAL A 112 3.89 13.97 -3.21
CA VAL A 112 5.01 14.37 -2.35
C VAL A 112 5.76 15.57 -2.91
N GLU A 113 6.10 15.56 -4.19
CA GLU A 113 6.85 16.65 -4.84
C GLU A 113 6.07 17.97 -4.85
N ARG A 114 4.74 17.90 -4.93
CA ARG A 114 3.86 19.07 -4.84
C ARG A 114 3.54 19.50 -3.40
N GLY A 115 4.06 18.79 -2.38
CA GLY A 115 3.79 19.09 -0.97
C GLY A 115 2.31 18.93 -0.58
N LEU A 116 1.60 18.01 -1.26
CA LEU A 116 0.18 17.75 -1.02
C LEU A 116 -0.05 16.77 0.14
N VAL A 117 0.99 16.08 0.58
CA VAL A 117 0.99 15.18 1.74
C VAL A 117 2.13 15.56 2.69
N ASP A 118 1.86 15.48 3.99
CA ASP A 118 2.79 15.82 5.07
C ASP A 118 3.37 14.58 5.75
N TYR A 119 2.72 13.43 5.55
CA TYR A 119 3.16 12.14 6.10
C TYR A 119 2.66 10.98 5.23
N VAL A 120 3.50 9.96 5.02
CA VAL A 120 3.11 8.74 4.30
C VAL A 120 3.32 7.49 5.15
N ALA A 121 2.27 6.70 5.39
CA ALA A 121 2.41 5.35 5.90
C ALA A 121 2.24 4.36 4.73
N MET A 122 3.28 3.57 4.44
CA MET A 122 3.26 2.62 3.34
C MET A 122 3.34 1.19 3.84
N ASP A 123 2.46 0.32 3.34
CA ASP A 123 2.48 -1.09 3.71
C ASP A 123 3.52 -1.88 2.89
N MET A 124 4.51 -2.44 3.58
CA MET A 124 5.42 -3.46 3.05
C MET A 124 4.86 -4.84 3.40
N LYS A 125 4.06 -5.42 2.49
CA LYS A 125 3.36 -6.68 2.73
C LYS A 125 4.25 -7.91 2.49
N ALA A 126 5.15 -7.84 1.52
CA ALA A 126 6.10 -8.90 1.19
C ALA A 126 7.40 -8.30 0.66
N ALA A 127 8.46 -9.10 0.53
CA ALA A 127 9.69 -8.62 -0.06
C ALA A 127 9.47 -8.31 -1.55
N VAL A 128 10.13 -7.26 -2.03
CA VAL A 128 9.98 -6.67 -3.36
C VAL A 128 11.28 -6.66 -4.16
N GLY A 129 12.38 -7.07 -3.54
CA GLY A 129 13.65 -7.37 -4.19
C GLY A 129 14.45 -6.14 -4.61
N ILE A 130 14.28 -5.00 -3.94
CA ILE A 130 15.01 -3.73 -4.22
C ILE A 130 16.50 -3.99 -4.34
N ASN A 131 17.08 -4.75 -3.41
CA ASN A 131 18.52 -5.01 -3.38
C ASN A 131 18.97 -6.18 -4.28
N SER A 132 18.04 -6.99 -4.77
CA SER A 132 18.35 -8.10 -5.68
C SER A 132 18.40 -7.66 -7.16
N ARG A 133 17.71 -6.57 -7.51
CA ARG A 133 17.65 -6.02 -8.87
C ARG A 133 18.92 -5.25 -9.25
N GLY A 134 19.56 -4.56 -8.29
CA GLY A 134 20.80 -3.81 -8.51
C GLY A 134 22.01 -4.66 -8.91
N ASN A 135 21.98 -5.98 -8.71
CA ASN A 135 23.08 -6.86 -9.10
C ASN A 135 22.99 -7.36 -10.55
N LYS A 136 21.86 -7.17 -11.24
CA LYS A 136 21.71 -7.53 -12.66
C LYS A 136 22.07 -6.38 -13.60
N GLU A 137 21.71 -5.13 -13.26
CA GLU A 137 21.98 -3.97 -14.12
C GLU A 137 23.48 -3.65 -14.26
N ASN A 138 24.28 -3.89 -13.20
CA ASN A 138 25.74 -3.70 -13.26
C ASN A 138 26.49 -4.77 -14.08
N SER A 139 25.82 -5.84 -14.53
CA SER A 139 26.42 -6.85 -15.42
C SER A 139 26.15 -6.61 -16.91
N ALA A 140 25.17 -5.75 -17.25
CA ALA A 140 24.82 -5.41 -18.62
C ALA A 140 25.45 -4.08 -19.10
N ALA A 141 25.89 -3.21 -18.20
CA ALA A 141 26.41 -1.87 -18.51
C ALA A 141 27.84 -1.82 -19.11
N ASN A 142 28.50 -2.96 -19.38
CA ASN A 142 29.85 -3.00 -19.94
C ASN A 142 29.94 -3.42 -21.42
N LEU A 143 28.82 -3.55 -22.13
CA LEU A 143 28.83 -3.92 -23.55
C LEU A 143 27.76 -3.16 -24.36
N ALA A 144 27.90 -1.84 -24.51
CA ALA A 144 27.43 -1.09 -25.69
C ALA A 144 27.80 0.39 -25.59
N SER A 145 28.93 0.77 -26.20
CA SER A 145 29.10 2.12 -26.72
C SER A 145 28.38 2.25 -28.07
N SER A 146 27.93 3.47 -28.37
CA SER A 146 27.42 3.99 -29.67
C SER A 146 26.06 3.47 -30.15
N ASN A 147 25.00 4.28 -30.01
CA ASN A 147 24.45 5.08 -31.11
C ASN A 147 23.38 6.07 -30.62
N GLU A 148 23.35 7.27 -31.20
CA GLU A 148 22.28 8.26 -31.04
C GLU A 148 21.00 7.81 -31.78
N GLY A 149 19.82 8.10 -31.22
CA GLY A 149 18.53 7.86 -31.85
C GLY A 149 17.37 8.20 -30.92
N SER A 150 16.39 8.92 -31.46
CA SER A 150 15.27 9.59 -30.80
C SER A 150 14.08 8.69 -30.43
N ASP A 151 13.15 9.30 -29.69
CA ASP A 151 11.70 9.03 -29.59
C ASP A 151 11.18 8.10 -28.48
N ASP A 152 10.55 8.76 -27.49
CA ASP A 152 9.17 8.59 -27.01
C ASP A 152 8.56 7.17 -26.94
N ALA A 153 8.26 6.70 -25.73
CA ALA A 153 6.90 6.31 -25.29
C ALA A 153 6.96 5.51 -23.98
N SER A 154 6.36 6.09 -22.94
CA SER A 154 6.00 5.46 -21.68
C SER A 154 5.06 4.26 -21.91
N GLY A 155 5.61 3.06 -22.01
CA GLY A 155 4.87 1.80 -22.12
C GLY A 155 4.61 1.15 -20.76
N ILE A 156 3.91 1.84 -19.85
CA ILE A 156 3.34 1.19 -18.65
C ILE A 156 1.85 1.03 -18.88
N VAL A 157 1.42 -0.21 -19.14
CA VAL A 157 0.00 -0.57 -19.17
C VAL A 157 -0.50 -0.63 -17.73
N HIS A 158 -1.18 0.42 -17.29
CA HIS A 158 -1.96 0.38 -16.06
C HIS A 158 -3.18 -0.52 -16.28
N PRO A 159 -3.51 -1.46 -15.36
CA PRO A 159 -4.79 -2.15 -15.42
C PRO A 159 -5.90 -1.09 -15.37
N ALA A 160 -6.89 -1.24 -16.24
CA ALA A 160 -7.99 -0.29 -16.36
C ALA A 160 -8.66 -0.05 -15.00
N PRO A 161 -9.06 1.20 -14.67
CA PRO A 161 -9.81 1.47 -13.47
C PRO A 161 -11.07 0.60 -13.47
N TYR A 162 -11.36 0.01 -12.32
CA TYR A 162 -12.54 -0.81 -12.11
C TYR A 162 -13.81 0.02 -12.37
N ASP A 163 -14.45 -0.20 -13.52
CA ASP A 163 -15.76 0.36 -13.86
C ASP A 163 -16.85 -0.52 -13.22
N GLY A 164 -17.48 0.00 -12.18
CA GLY A 164 -18.55 -0.66 -11.44
C GLY A 164 -19.86 -0.84 -12.22
N ALA A 165 -19.92 -0.53 -13.52
CA ALA A 165 -21.12 -0.63 -14.35
C ALA A 165 -21.32 -1.96 -15.08
N ARG A 166 -20.36 -2.91 -15.04
CA ARG A 166 -20.52 -4.24 -15.66
C ARG A 166 -20.70 -5.34 -14.61
N LEU A 167 -21.89 -5.40 -14.01
CA LEU A 167 -22.33 -6.53 -13.20
C LEU A 167 -23.56 -7.16 -13.86
N GLY A 168 -23.28 -8.07 -14.80
CA GLY A 168 -24.22 -9.06 -15.29
C GLY A 168 -23.55 -10.42 -15.13
N ALA A 169 -24.25 -11.37 -14.53
CA ALA A 169 -23.79 -12.74 -14.33
C ALA A 169 -23.38 -13.36 -15.67
N ASP A 170 -22.07 -13.43 -15.90
CA ASP A 170 -21.38 -14.33 -16.81
C ASP A 170 -19.90 -14.16 -16.48
N ALA A 171 -19.34 -15.06 -15.67
CA ALA A 171 -17.91 -15.28 -15.71
C ALA A 171 -17.60 -15.72 -17.15
N PRO A 172 -16.77 -15.00 -17.93
CA PRO A 172 -16.39 -15.53 -19.22
C PRO A 172 -15.60 -16.81 -18.98
N ASP A 173 -16.21 -17.92 -19.37
CA ASP A 173 -15.52 -19.16 -19.69
C ASP A 173 -14.28 -18.83 -20.54
N ALA A 174 -13.17 -19.47 -20.18
CA ALA A 174 -11.97 -19.71 -20.99
C ALA A 174 -11.63 -18.62 -22.04
N LEU A 175 -10.74 -17.70 -21.66
CA LEU A 175 -9.80 -17.13 -22.62
C LEU A 175 -8.46 -17.87 -22.45
N GLU A 176 -8.28 -18.91 -23.25
CA GLU A 176 -6.95 -19.33 -23.69
C GLU A 176 -6.38 -18.19 -24.54
N GLU A 177 -5.42 -17.44 -24.00
CA GLU A 177 -4.54 -16.58 -24.80
C GLU A 177 -3.10 -16.73 -24.30
N ASP A 178 -2.41 -17.65 -24.97
CA ASP A 178 -1.04 -17.54 -25.47
C ASP A 178 -0.09 -16.55 -24.74
N SER A 179 0.72 -17.05 -23.79
CA SER A 179 1.88 -16.32 -23.26
C SER A 179 3.19 -17.02 -23.61
N ALA A 180 3.44 -17.19 -24.91
CA ALA A 180 4.78 -17.47 -25.40
C ALA A 180 5.69 -16.24 -25.15
N GLY A 181 6.39 -16.17 -24.01
CA GLY A 181 7.51 -15.23 -23.86
C GLY A 181 7.95 -14.80 -22.46
N GLU A 182 7.13 -14.91 -21.42
CA GLU A 182 7.55 -14.45 -20.09
C GLU A 182 8.25 -15.54 -19.27
N ALA A 183 9.38 -15.18 -18.65
CA ALA A 183 10.08 -16.05 -17.72
C ALA A 183 9.13 -16.43 -16.56
N PRO A 184 9.17 -17.70 -16.09
CA PRO A 184 8.36 -18.14 -14.95
C PRO A 184 8.53 -17.23 -13.73
N LEU A 185 7.45 -17.09 -12.95
CA LEU A 185 7.50 -16.33 -11.70
C LEU A 185 8.44 -16.99 -10.70
N THR A 186 9.21 -16.17 -10.01
CA THR A 186 10.06 -16.56 -8.89
C THR A 186 9.23 -16.93 -7.67
N ALA A 187 9.84 -17.65 -6.72
CA ALA A 187 9.20 -17.95 -5.44
C ALA A 187 8.80 -16.69 -4.67
N GLU A 188 9.56 -15.60 -4.81
CA GLU A 188 9.26 -14.32 -4.15
C GLU A 188 8.08 -13.61 -4.81
N GLU A 189 8.00 -13.59 -6.14
CA GLU A 189 6.83 -13.06 -6.86
C GLU A 189 5.56 -13.87 -6.50
N LEU A 190 5.64 -15.20 -6.42
CA LEU A 190 4.52 -16.04 -5.98
C LEU A 190 4.13 -15.80 -4.52
N ARG A 191 5.12 -15.54 -3.65
CA ARG A 191 4.86 -15.15 -2.25
C ARG A 191 4.17 -13.80 -2.19
N PHE A 192 4.68 -12.78 -2.90
CA PHE A 192 4.06 -11.47 -3.00
C PHE A 192 2.60 -11.58 -3.45
N ALA A 193 2.34 -12.37 -4.50
CA ALA A 193 0.98 -12.61 -4.99
C ALA A 193 0.04 -13.17 -3.91
N ARG A 194 0.51 -14.17 -3.16
CA ARG A 194 -0.24 -14.80 -2.07
C ARG A 194 -0.53 -13.83 -0.93
N VAL A 195 0.46 -13.04 -0.51
CA VAL A 195 0.32 -12.12 0.63
C VAL A 195 -0.55 -10.91 0.27
N ALA A 196 -0.37 -10.35 -0.92
CA ALA A 196 -1.19 -9.25 -1.43
C ALA A 196 -2.59 -9.69 -1.91
N GLY A 197 -2.81 -11.00 -2.08
CA GLY A 197 -4.06 -11.56 -2.59
C GLY A 197 -4.35 -11.10 -4.02
N ILE A 198 -3.36 -11.18 -4.89
CA ILE A 198 -3.47 -10.83 -6.32
C ILE A 198 -3.26 -12.07 -7.18
N ALA A 199 -3.78 -12.04 -8.41
CA ALA A 199 -3.50 -13.12 -9.36
C ALA A 199 -1.99 -13.12 -9.72
N PRO A 200 -1.31 -14.30 -9.76
CA PRO A 200 0.13 -14.38 -9.96
C PRO A 200 0.67 -13.62 -11.17
N VAL A 201 -0.10 -13.54 -12.27
CA VAL A 201 0.29 -12.79 -13.48
C VAL A 201 0.62 -11.31 -13.22
N HIS A 202 0.04 -10.71 -12.16
CA HIS A 202 0.31 -9.31 -11.80
C HIS A 202 1.47 -9.15 -10.80
N ALA A 203 2.04 -10.25 -10.31
CA ALA A 203 2.99 -10.22 -9.19
C ALA A 203 4.24 -9.41 -9.53
N ARG A 204 4.86 -9.69 -10.69
CA ARG A 204 6.11 -9.04 -11.11
C ARG A 204 5.97 -7.53 -11.21
N SER A 205 4.92 -7.06 -11.87
CA SER A 205 4.67 -5.63 -12.11
C SER A 205 4.34 -4.91 -10.82
N LEU A 206 3.39 -5.42 -10.01
CA LEU A 206 3.01 -4.77 -8.75
C LEU A 206 4.14 -4.81 -7.71
N MET A 207 4.91 -5.90 -7.65
CA MET A 207 6.12 -5.99 -6.84
C MET A 207 7.16 -4.94 -7.25
N ALA A 208 7.28 -4.64 -8.55
CA ALA A 208 8.14 -3.56 -9.03
C ALA A 208 7.65 -2.18 -8.58
N SER A 209 6.37 -1.89 -8.75
CA SER A 209 5.76 -0.61 -8.33
C SER A 209 5.92 -0.34 -6.83
N VAL A 210 5.68 -1.37 -5.99
CA VAL A 210 5.86 -1.24 -4.53
C VAL A 210 7.34 -0.98 -4.19
N GLY A 211 8.27 -1.64 -4.89
CA GLY A 211 9.71 -1.39 -4.71
C GLY A 211 10.14 0.03 -5.11
N GLU A 212 9.56 0.58 -6.17
CA GLU A 212 9.79 1.95 -6.61
C GLU A 212 9.28 2.96 -5.58
N SER A 213 8.03 2.81 -5.10
CA SER A 213 7.45 3.63 -4.04
C SER A 213 8.27 3.60 -2.75
N ALA A 214 8.71 2.40 -2.32
CA ALA A 214 9.58 2.26 -1.14
C ALA A 214 10.91 3.01 -1.33
N THR A 215 11.55 2.83 -2.48
CA THR A 215 12.82 3.48 -2.81
C THR A 215 12.69 4.99 -2.82
N PHE A 216 11.59 5.50 -3.39
CA PHE A 216 11.28 6.93 -3.40
C PHE A 216 11.10 7.49 -1.98
N LEU A 217 10.26 6.87 -1.15
CA LEU A 217 10.03 7.32 0.23
C LEU A 217 11.32 7.31 1.05
N MET A 218 12.19 6.31 0.85
CA MET A 218 13.48 6.22 1.53
C MET A 218 14.44 7.39 1.22
N ARG A 219 14.22 8.16 0.14
CA ARG A 219 14.94 9.42 -0.10
C ARG A 219 14.64 10.48 0.98
N GLY A 220 13.53 10.33 1.70
CA GLY A 220 13.20 11.14 2.88
C GLY A 220 12.73 12.56 2.55
N LEU A 221 12.10 12.76 1.38
CA LEU A 221 11.49 14.03 0.94
C LEU A 221 10.24 14.40 1.73
N VAL A 222 9.57 13.40 2.32
CA VAL A 222 8.42 13.55 3.23
C VAL A 222 8.65 12.64 4.45
N PRO A 223 8.19 13.00 5.66
CA PRO A 223 8.09 12.05 6.77
C PRO A 223 7.32 10.80 6.36
N TYR A 224 7.84 9.61 6.71
CA TYR A 224 7.20 8.35 6.36
C TYR A 224 7.41 7.27 7.41
N GLU A 225 6.56 6.25 7.37
CA GLU A 225 6.79 4.96 8.01
C GLU A 225 6.44 3.81 7.07
N PHE A 226 7.16 2.69 7.21
CA PHE A 226 6.72 1.42 6.65
C PHE A 226 5.93 0.63 7.69
N ARG A 227 4.97 -0.18 7.22
CA ARG A 227 4.19 -1.09 8.08
C ARG A 227 4.13 -2.48 7.48
N THR A 228 4.14 -3.50 8.33
CA THR A 228 3.89 -4.89 7.93
C THR A 228 2.96 -5.53 8.94
N THR A 229 1.76 -5.92 8.51
CA THR A 229 0.87 -6.76 9.33
C THR A 229 1.42 -8.18 9.34
N VAL A 230 1.92 -8.62 10.50
CA VAL A 230 2.58 -9.91 10.65
C VAL A 230 1.55 -10.99 10.94
N VAL A 231 1.35 -11.86 9.94
CA VAL A 231 0.43 -13.01 9.95
C VAL A 231 1.25 -14.29 9.90
N ARG A 232 1.02 -15.23 10.83
CA ARG A 232 1.87 -16.42 11.03
C ARG A 232 2.04 -17.29 9.79
N GLU A 233 0.97 -17.50 9.04
CA GLU A 233 0.96 -18.34 7.84
C GLU A 233 1.63 -17.69 6.63
N LEU A 234 1.84 -16.36 6.68
CA LEU A 234 2.32 -15.57 5.54
C LEU A 234 3.71 -14.96 5.78
N HIS A 235 4.09 -14.79 7.05
CA HIS A 235 5.30 -14.10 7.47
C HIS A 235 6.06 -14.97 8.47
N ASP A 236 7.07 -15.67 7.98
CA ASP A 236 8.11 -16.28 8.79
C ASP A 236 9.29 -15.30 8.99
N ALA A 237 10.22 -15.64 9.88
CA ALA A 237 11.38 -14.79 10.17
C ALA A 237 12.28 -14.54 8.95
N ALA A 238 12.39 -15.50 8.03
CA ALA A 238 13.20 -15.36 6.83
C ALA A 238 12.58 -14.38 5.83
N HIS A 239 11.25 -14.43 5.68
CA HIS A 239 10.50 -13.49 4.85
C HIS A 239 10.57 -12.07 5.43
N LEU A 240 10.41 -11.90 6.74
CA LEU A 240 10.58 -10.59 7.37
C LEU A 240 12.02 -10.07 7.20
N ALA A 241 13.03 -10.92 7.26
CA ALA A 241 14.41 -10.52 6.96
C ALA A 241 14.61 -10.08 5.51
N ALA A 242 13.89 -10.69 4.56
CA ALA A 242 13.90 -10.26 3.16
C ALA A 242 13.26 -8.87 2.99
N ILE A 243 12.11 -8.62 3.62
CA ILE A 243 11.50 -7.28 3.67
C ILE A 243 12.47 -6.28 4.30
N ALA A 244 13.03 -6.60 5.47
CA ALA A 244 13.95 -5.74 6.19
C ALA A 244 15.22 -5.43 5.38
N SER A 245 15.68 -6.40 4.58
CA SER A 245 16.75 -6.19 3.62
C SER A 245 16.36 -5.15 2.59
N ASP A 246 15.20 -5.29 1.92
CA ASP A 246 14.74 -4.34 0.91
C ASP A 246 14.63 -2.90 1.43
N ILE A 247 14.15 -2.72 2.66
CA ILE A 247 14.02 -1.39 3.29
C ILE A 247 15.15 -1.08 4.28
N ARG A 248 16.34 -1.67 4.09
CA ARG A 248 17.50 -1.44 4.97
C ARG A 248 17.79 0.05 5.11
N GLY A 249 17.88 0.52 6.35
CA GLY A 249 18.12 1.93 6.65
C GLY A 249 16.87 2.82 6.62
N ALA A 250 15.67 2.25 6.46
CA ALA A 250 14.43 2.98 6.62
C ALA A 250 14.36 3.70 7.98
N ARG A 251 13.79 4.91 7.99
CA ARG A 251 13.71 5.75 9.19
C ARG A 251 12.72 5.20 10.22
N ALA A 252 11.65 4.54 9.78
CA ALA A 252 10.67 3.90 10.64
C ALA A 252 10.06 2.68 9.96
N TRP A 253 9.94 1.57 10.70
CA TRP A 253 9.22 0.37 10.29
C TRP A 253 8.45 -0.22 11.47
N TYR A 254 7.17 -0.52 11.28
CA TYR A 254 6.32 -1.09 12.32
C TYR A 254 5.85 -2.48 11.93
N LEU A 255 6.18 -3.45 12.76
CA LEU A 255 5.59 -4.78 12.74
C LEU A 255 4.27 -4.74 13.51
N GLN A 256 3.17 -4.70 12.78
CA GLN A 256 1.82 -4.68 13.33
C GLN A 256 1.38 -6.13 13.57
N ALA A 257 0.96 -6.47 14.78
CA ALA A 257 0.37 -7.78 15.02
C ALA A 257 -0.97 -7.91 14.29
N PHE A 258 -1.17 -9.05 13.62
CA PHE A 258 -2.47 -9.42 13.08
C PHE A 258 -3.47 -9.66 14.23
N VAL A 259 -4.72 -9.25 14.01
CA VAL A 259 -5.85 -9.56 14.88
C VAL A 259 -6.85 -10.32 14.03
N ASP A 260 -7.40 -11.42 14.52
CA ASP A 260 -8.41 -12.16 13.75
C ASP A 260 -9.82 -11.57 13.96
N SER A 261 -10.66 -11.60 12.93
CA SER A 261 -12.06 -11.18 13.02
C SER A 261 -12.94 -11.83 11.94
N ASP A 262 -14.25 -11.84 12.16
CA ASP A 262 -15.25 -12.29 11.17
C ASP A 262 -15.24 -11.47 9.86
N GLY A 263 -14.81 -10.21 9.95
CA GLY A 263 -14.69 -9.28 8.84
C GLY A 263 -13.49 -9.51 7.92
N VAL A 264 -12.51 -10.37 8.27
CA VAL A 264 -11.34 -10.56 7.39
C VAL A 264 -11.70 -11.27 6.07
N ILE A 265 -10.93 -11.00 5.01
CA ILE A 265 -11.19 -11.57 3.67
C ILE A 265 -11.12 -13.10 3.65
N GLY A 266 -10.08 -13.67 4.27
CA GLY A 266 -9.84 -15.12 4.30
C GLY A 266 -10.73 -15.89 5.28
N GLY A 267 -11.62 -15.20 6.00
CA GLY A 267 -12.49 -15.78 7.03
C GLY A 267 -11.80 -15.93 8.38
N GLN A 268 -12.63 -15.87 9.43
CA GLN A 268 -12.19 -16.02 10.82
C GLN A 268 -11.58 -17.40 11.06
N GLY A 269 -10.50 -17.46 11.85
CA GLY A 269 -9.79 -18.68 12.21
C GLY A 269 -8.86 -19.23 11.13
N THR A 270 -8.80 -18.59 9.96
CA THR A 270 -7.89 -19.00 8.87
C THR A 270 -6.45 -18.59 9.14
N PHE A 271 -6.24 -17.46 9.82
CA PHE A 271 -4.93 -16.86 10.06
C PHE A 271 -4.72 -16.62 11.55
N HIS A 272 -3.46 -16.62 11.97
CA HIS A 272 -3.11 -16.49 13.39
C HIS A 272 -2.11 -15.36 13.65
N ALA A 273 -2.30 -14.73 14.81
CA ALA A 273 -1.36 -13.78 15.38
C ALA A 273 -0.11 -14.50 15.93
N TYR A 274 1.01 -13.77 15.92
CA TYR A 274 2.11 -14.07 16.83
C TYR A 274 1.78 -13.56 18.24
N SER A 275 2.28 -14.24 19.26
CA SER A 275 2.23 -13.72 20.63
C SER A 275 3.07 -12.44 20.75
N SER A 276 2.82 -11.65 21.79
CA SER A 276 3.61 -10.43 22.06
C SER A 276 5.11 -10.74 22.17
N GLU A 277 5.50 -11.83 22.84
CA GLU A 277 6.90 -12.26 22.95
C GLU A 277 7.51 -12.60 21.58
N GLU A 278 6.80 -13.38 20.76
CA GLU A 278 7.25 -13.72 19.41
C GLU A 278 7.39 -12.46 18.52
N MET A 279 6.44 -11.54 18.58
CA MET A 279 6.49 -10.28 17.82
C MET A 279 7.73 -9.45 18.18
N HIS A 280 8.04 -9.33 19.47
CA HIS A 280 9.23 -8.63 19.94
C HIS A 280 10.53 -9.34 19.53
N ALA A 281 10.54 -10.67 19.54
CA ALA A 281 11.69 -11.46 19.07
C ALA A 281 11.93 -11.26 17.56
N LEU A 282 10.86 -11.27 16.75
CA LEU A 282 10.92 -10.98 15.31
C LEU A 282 11.46 -9.56 15.06
N ALA A 283 10.91 -8.55 15.73
CA ALA A 283 11.38 -7.17 15.61
C ALA A 283 12.85 -7.03 16.02
N HIS A 284 13.26 -7.68 17.12
CA HIS A 284 14.65 -7.67 17.57
C HIS A 284 15.62 -8.21 16.51
N ALA A 285 15.28 -9.32 15.87
CA ALA A 285 16.09 -9.90 14.79
C ALA A 285 16.26 -8.94 13.59
N MET A 286 15.25 -8.13 13.31
CA MET A 286 15.26 -7.17 12.21
C MET A 286 16.08 -5.91 12.47
N ARG A 287 16.46 -5.62 13.72
CA ARG A 287 17.20 -4.39 14.09
C ARG A 287 18.58 -4.27 13.42
N SER A 288 19.15 -5.38 12.99
CA SER A 288 20.39 -5.40 12.20
C SER A 288 20.23 -4.84 10.77
N PHE A 289 18.99 -4.74 10.28
CA PHE A 289 18.63 -4.18 8.98
C PHE A 289 17.99 -2.80 9.13
N VAL A 290 17.02 -2.69 10.04
CA VAL A 290 16.25 -1.48 10.31
C VAL A 290 16.27 -1.21 11.82
N PRO A 291 17.24 -0.43 12.33
CA PRO A 291 17.39 -0.21 13.78
C PRO A 291 16.16 0.39 14.47
N SER A 292 15.34 1.14 13.72
CA SER A 292 14.13 1.81 14.20
C SER A 292 12.88 0.93 14.24
N VAL A 293 13.00 -0.36 13.90
CA VAL A 293 11.86 -1.28 13.88
C VAL A 293 11.18 -1.40 15.25
N GLN A 294 9.86 -1.28 15.26
CA GLN A 294 9.02 -1.33 16.46
C GLN A 294 7.83 -2.28 16.25
N VAL A 295 7.27 -2.76 17.36
CA VAL A 295 6.04 -3.58 17.35
C VAL A 295 4.85 -2.68 17.67
N ARG A 296 3.70 -2.94 17.04
CA ARG A 296 2.41 -2.31 17.34
C ARG A 296 1.30 -3.35 17.44
N GLY A 297 0.28 -3.07 18.25
CA GLY A 297 -0.93 -3.91 18.35
C GLY A 297 -0.80 -5.19 19.17
N VAL A 298 0.08 -5.20 20.18
CA VAL A 298 0.34 -6.36 21.05
C VAL A 298 -0.03 -6.13 22.53
N ASP A 299 -0.59 -4.95 22.84
CA ASP A 299 -0.98 -4.52 24.19
C ASP A 299 -2.48 -4.70 24.46
#